data_AF-A0A838EIA8-F1
#
_entry.id   AF-A0A838EIA8-F1
#
_cell.length_a   1.000
_cell.length_b   1.000
_cell.length_c   1.000
_cell.angle_alpha   90.00
_cell.angle_beta   90.00
_cell.angle_gamma   90.00
#
_symmetry.space_group_name_H-M   'P 1'
#
loop_
_entity.id
_entity.type
_entity.pdbx_description
1 polymer ?
#
loop_
_entity_poly.entity_id
_entity_poly.type
_entity_poly.pdbx_seq_one_letter_code
_entity_poly.pdbx_strand_id
1 'polypeptide(L)'
;MHVTEPKKMQEDVSGAKKALTFFTQAGLTRLLEKVRAKYIAEGQIRGQVVLEEATPGERREIASFLGRPSYRDDVIRVRLVEMDQALRASGFACTLLDVITALYPDEPLETRPERRVAHVRHQSDFRQALFAIASAFAENTRAQHWL
;
A
#
# COMPACT_ATOMS: atom_id res chain seq x y z
N MET A 1 -26.97 13.43 -23.51
CA MET A 1 -25.55 13.57 -23.15
C MET A 1 -25.07 12.22 -22.64
N HIS A 2 -24.24 11.50 -23.41
CA HIS A 2 -23.72 10.20 -23.00
C HIS A 2 -22.54 10.43 -22.05
N VAL A 3 -22.68 10.01 -20.79
CA VAL A 3 -21.60 9.96 -19.82
C VAL A 3 -20.82 8.68 -20.08
N THR A 4 -19.72 8.78 -20.81
CA THR A 4 -18.86 7.65 -21.15
C THR A 4 -17.70 7.58 -20.17
N GLU A 5 -17.89 6.98 -18.98
CA GLU A 5 -16.75 6.63 -18.11
C GLU A 5 -17.15 5.56 -17.06
N PRO A 6 -16.97 4.26 -17.41
CA PRO A 6 -16.44 3.32 -16.40
C PRO A 6 -15.42 2.30 -16.97
N LYS A 7 -14.79 2.57 -18.12
CA LYS A 7 -13.93 1.57 -18.78
C LYS A 7 -12.57 1.36 -18.10
N LYS A 8 -11.93 2.43 -17.59
CA LYS A 8 -10.61 2.34 -16.92
C LYS A 8 -10.64 1.46 -15.66
N MET A 9 -11.64 1.67 -14.78
CA MET A 9 -11.69 0.97 -13.49
C MET A 9 -11.94 -0.54 -13.61
N GLN A 10 -12.58 -1.01 -14.70
CA GLN A 10 -12.75 -2.44 -14.98
C GLN A 10 -11.53 -3.07 -15.66
N GLU A 11 -10.82 -2.33 -16.51
CA GLU A 11 -9.58 -2.80 -17.17
C GLU A 11 -8.44 -2.96 -16.15
N ASP A 12 -8.29 -2.00 -15.22
CA ASP A 12 -7.24 -2.01 -14.19
C ASP A 12 -7.38 -3.22 -13.25
N VAL A 13 -8.61 -3.56 -12.85
CA VAL A 13 -8.91 -4.73 -11.99
C VAL A 13 -8.65 -6.06 -12.73
N SER A 14 -8.89 -6.11 -14.05
CA SER A 14 -8.56 -7.28 -14.86
C SER A 14 -7.05 -7.46 -15.02
N GLY A 15 -6.33 -6.35 -15.25
CA GLY A 15 -4.87 -6.33 -15.35
C GLY A 15 -4.18 -6.78 -14.06
N ALA A 16 -4.62 -6.25 -12.92
CA ALA A 16 -4.09 -6.60 -11.61
C ALA A 16 -4.26 -8.09 -11.26
N LYS A 17 -5.43 -8.67 -11.56
CA LYS A 17 -5.68 -10.11 -11.36
C LYS A 17 -4.77 -10.98 -12.24
N LYS A 18 -4.58 -10.60 -13.51
CA LYS A 18 -3.67 -11.30 -14.43
C LYS A 18 -2.22 -11.21 -13.96
N ALA A 19 -1.78 -10.03 -13.54
CA ALA A 19 -0.45 -9.83 -12.98
C ALA A 19 -0.25 -10.67 -11.71
N LEU A 20 -1.23 -10.68 -10.80
CA LEU A 20 -1.20 -11.52 -9.60
C LEU A 20 -1.08 -13.01 -9.97
N THR A 21 -1.89 -13.51 -10.91
CA THR A 21 -1.78 -14.89 -11.38
C THR A 21 -0.39 -15.20 -11.94
N PHE A 22 0.18 -14.29 -12.73
CA PHE A 22 1.55 -14.42 -13.25
C PHE A 22 2.58 -14.53 -12.12
N PHE A 23 2.56 -13.63 -11.12
CA PHE A 23 3.51 -13.70 -10.00
C PHE A 23 3.35 -14.97 -9.17
N THR A 24 2.12 -15.42 -8.92
CA THR A 24 1.88 -16.66 -8.16
C THR A 24 2.38 -17.88 -8.93
N GLN A 25 2.14 -17.96 -10.25
CA GLN A 25 2.65 -19.05 -11.09
C GLN A 25 4.17 -19.04 -11.22
N ALA A 26 4.78 -17.85 -11.22
CA ALA A 26 6.22 -17.65 -11.23
C ALA A 26 6.90 -17.93 -9.86
N GLY A 27 6.14 -18.30 -8.83
CA GLY A 27 6.67 -18.52 -7.48
C GLY A 27 7.12 -17.25 -6.77
N LEU A 28 6.66 -16.08 -7.23
CA LEU A 28 7.05 -14.76 -6.72
C LEU A 28 6.12 -14.21 -5.63
N THR A 29 5.25 -15.05 -5.05
CA THR A 29 4.32 -14.64 -3.98
C THR A 29 5.06 -14.03 -2.78
N ARG A 30 6.19 -14.63 -2.37
CA ARG A 30 7.04 -14.12 -1.29
C ARG A 30 7.56 -12.70 -1.55
N LEU A 31 7.85 -12.38 -2.81
CA LEU A 31 8.23 -11.03 -3.22
C LEU A 31 7.05 -10.07 -3.04
N LEU A 32 5.84 -10.44 -3.50
CA LEU A 32 4.64 -9.61 -3.35
C LEU A 32 4.27 -9.37 -1.88
N GLU A 33 4.43 -10.38 -1.01
CA GLU A 33 4.23 -10.22 0.43
C GLU A 33 5.20 -9.20 1.04
N LYS A 34 6.49 -9.27 0.68
CA LYS A 34 7.50 -8.29 1.11
C LYS A 34 7.18 -6.88 0.60
N VAL A 35 6.72 -6.76 -0.64
CA VAL A 35 6.27 -5.49 -1.24
C VAL A 35 5.09 -4.93 -0.43
N ARG A 36 4.07 -5.76 -0.15
CA ARG A 36 2.90 -5.35 0.64
C ARG A 36 3.29 -4.90 2.03
N ALA A 37 4.13 -5.67 2.73
CA ALA A 37 4.61 -5.32 4.07
C ALA A 37 5.34 -3.97 4.08
N LYS A 38 6.17 -3.72 3.06
CA LYS A 38 6.87 -2.44 2.90
C LYS A 38 5.91 -1.29 2.60
N TYR A 39 4.91 -1.51 1.74
CA TYR A 39 3.88 -0.51 1.46
C TYR A 39 3.05 -0.17 2.69
N ILE A 40 2.61 -1.16 3.48
CA ILE A 40 1.91 -0.93 4.75
C ILE A 40 2.80 -0.12 5.71
N ALA A 41 4.10 -0.42 5.75
CA ALA A 41 5.03 0.27 6.65
C ALA A 41 5.26 1.75 6.27
N GLU A 42 5.38 2.06 4.98
CA GLU A 42 5.78 3.39 4.51
C GLU A 42 4.65 4.23 3.90
N GLY A 43 3.55 3.60 3.48
CA GLY A 43 2.43 4.20 2.78
C GLY A 43 2.74 4.71 1.36
N GLN A 44 3.89 4.33 0.79
CA GLN A 44 4.34 4.80 -0.52
C GLN A 44 5.09 3.71 -1.29
N ILE A 45 4.97 3.71 -2.61
CA ILE A 45 5.73 2.86 -3.53
C ILE A 45 7.13 3.47 -3.72
N ARG A 46 8.00 3.33 -2.70
CA ARG A 46 9.37 3.87 -2.72
C ARG A 46 10.36 2.93 -2.03
N GLY A 47 11.64 3.08 -2.37
CA GLY A 47 12.70 2.24 -1.85
C GLY A 47 12.77 0.87 -2.51
N GLN A 48 13.28 -0.11 -1.79
CA GLN A 48 13.54 -1.46 -2.30
C GLN A 48 13.12 -2.54 -1.31
N VAL A 49 12.78 -3.70 -1.84
CA VAL A 49 12.62 -4.94 -1.08
C VAL A 49 13.84 -5.84 -1.32
N VAL A 50 14.25 -6.55 -0.28
CA VAL A 50 15.35 -7.52 -0.36
C VAL A 50 14.76 -8.92 -0.26
N LEU A 51 15.03 -9.70 -1.30
CA LEU A 51 14.72 -11.12 -1.37
C LEU A 51 16.02 -11.88 -1.08
N GLU A 52 16.12 -12.43 0.13
CA GLU A 52 17.22 -13.29 0.56
C GLU A 52 16.93 -14.73 0.13
N GLU A 53 17.98 -15.51 -0.11
CA GLU A 53 17.87 -16.92 -0.52
C GLU A 53 16.94 -17.11 -1.75
N ALA A 54 17.07 -16.23 -2.74
CA ALA A 54 16.30 -16.27 -3.96
C ALA A 54 16.61 -17.55 -4.76
N THR A 55 15.59 -18.37 -4.96
CA THR A 55 15.72 -19.62 -5.72
C THR A 55 16.10 -19.34 -7.17
N PRO A 56 16.77 -20.26 -7.89
CA PRO A 56 17.08 -20.06 -9.31
C PRO A 56 15.86 -19.69 -10.18
N GLY A 57 14.67 -20.22 -9.84
CA GLY A 57 13.41 -19.86 -10.47
C GLY A 57 13.02 -18.41 -10.20
N GLU A 58 12.96 -18.00 -8.93
CA GLU A 58 12.67 -16.61 -8.56
C GLU A 58 13.65 -15.63 -9.23
N ARG A 59 14.95 -15.95 -9.26
CA ARG A 59 15.97 -15.11 -9.88
C ARG A 59 15.73 -14.91 -11.38
N ARG A 60 15.39 -15.99 -12.08
CA ARG A 60 15.09 -15.96 -13.52
C ARG A 60 13.84 -15.14 -13.80
N GLU A 61 12.77 -15.36 -13.06
CA GLU A 61 11.49 -14.67 -13.30
C GLU A 61 11.58 -13.18 -12.95
N ILE A 62 12.27 -12.82 -11.87
CA ILE A 62 12.52 -11.40 -11.53
C ILE A 62 13.40 -10.73 -12.58
N ALA A 63 14.45 -11.40 -13.06
CA ALA A 63 15.30 -10.87 -14.13
C ALA A 63 14.51 -10.68 -15.43
N SER A 64 13.74 -11.68 -15.84
CA SER A 64 12.87 -11.64 -17.01
C SER A 64 11.86 -10.50 -16.93
N PHE A 65 11.13 -10.41 -15.82
CA PHE A 65 10.11 -9.38 -15.60
C PHE A 65 10.68 -7.96 -15.62
N LEU A 66 11.87 -7.75 -15.05
CA LEU A 66 12.52 -6.44 -15.02
C LEU A 66 13.37 -6.14 -16.28
N GLY A 67 13.41 -7.06 -17.26
CA GLY A 67 14.25 -6.91 -18.46
C GLY A 67 15.76 -6.87 -18.16
N ARG A 68 16.21 -7.61 -17.14
CA ARG A 68 17.59 -7.61 -16.65
C ARG A 68 18.31 -8.93 -16.95
N PRO A 69 19.66 -8.92 -16.96
CA PRO A 69 20.45 -10.15 -16.96
C PRO A 69 20.15 -11.01 -15.73
N SER A 70 20.38 -12.31 -15.84
CA SER A 70 20.21 -13.23 -14.71
C SER A 70 21.06 -12.82 -13.51
N TYR A 71 20.46 -12.81 -12.33
CA TYR A 71 21.16 -12.57 -11.07
C TYR A 71 22.07 -13.74 -10.73
N ARG A 72 23.33 -13.45 -10.37
CA ARG A 72 24.30 -14.47 -9.93
C ARG A 72 24.17 -14.77 -8.44
N ASP A 73 23.87 -13.74 -7.66
CA ASP A 73 23.69 -13.83 -6.22
C ASP A 73 22.31 -14.37 -5.87
N ASP A 74 22.20 -14.95 -4.68
CA ASP A 74 20.97 -15.38 -4.03
C ASP A 74 20.26 -14.24 -3.30
N VAL A 75 20.90 -13.08 -3.13
CA VAL A 75 20.27 -11.87 -2.59
C VAL A 75 19.90 -10.93 -3.71
N ILE A 76 18.59 -10.77 -3.98
CA ILE A 76 18.08 -9.83 -4.97
C ILE A 76 17.50 -8.59 -4.28
N ARG A 77 17.95 -7.42 -4.73
CA ARG A 77 17.35 -6.13 -4.37
C ARG A 77 16.46 -5.66 -5.51
N VAL A 78 15.17 -5.50 -5.23
CA VAL A 78 14.18 -5.04 -6.21
C VAL A 78 13.66 -3.68 -5.80
N ARG A 79 13.81 -2.68 -6.67
CA ARG A 79 13.27 -1.33 -6.44
C ARG A 79 11.77 -1.34 -6.75
N LEU A 80 10.97 -0.84 -5.80
CA LEU A 80 9.52 -0.78 -5.93
C LEU A 80 9.06 0.06 -7.12
N VAL A 81 9.75 1.17 -7.38
CA VAL A 81 9.48 2.05 -8.51
C VAL A 81 9.72 1.34 -9.85
N GLU A 82 10.73 0.47 -9.94
CA GLU A 82 11.00 -0.28 -11.17
C GLU A 82 9.95 -1.36 -11.41
N MET A 83 9.48 -2.03 -10.36
CA MET A 83 8.37 -2.97 -10.48
C MET A 83 7.10 -2.28 -10.94
N ASP A 84 6.77 -1.12 -10.36
CA ASP A 84 5.59 -0.35 -10.75
C ASP A 84 5.67 0.13 -12.21
N GLN A 85 6.84 0.61 -12.62
CA GLN A 85 7.09 0.99 -14.03
C GLN A 85 6.98 -0.20 -14.97
N ALA A 86 7.56 -1.35 -14.61
CA ALA A 86 7.49 -2.57 -15.40
C ALA A 86 6.04 -3.05 -15.54
N LEU A 87 5.23 -3.00 -14.48
CA LEU A 87 3.81 -3.34 -14.53
C LEU A 87 3.02 -2.42 -15.46
N ARG A 88 3.24 -1.10 -15.37
CA ARG A 88 2.57 -0.13 -16.25
C ARG A 88 2.98 -0.26 -17.71
N ALA A 89 4.25 -0.58 -17.96
CA ALA A 89 4.79 -0.77 -19.31
C ALA A 89 4.48 -2.15 -19.90
N SER A 90 4.14 -3.13 -19.05
CA SER A 90 3.75 -4.47 -19.48
C SER A 90 2.34 -4.51 -20.08
N GLY A 91 2.00 -5.63 -20.72
CA GLY A 91 0.64 -5.91 -21.18
C GLY A 91 -0.41 -6.02 -20.07
N PHE A 92 -0.03 -5.96 -18.79
CA PHE A 92 -0.97 -5.91 -17.67
C PHE A 92 -1.54 -4.51 -17.47
N ALA A 93 -0.80 -3.46 -17.83
CA ALA A 93 -1.20 -2.05 -17.72
C ALA A 93 -1.78 -1.64 -16.35
N CYS A 94 -1.26 -2.24 -15.26
CA CYS A 94 -1.73 -1.98 -13.89
C CYS A 94 -0.60 -1.40 -13.02
N THR A 95 -0.95 -0.93 -11.81
CA THR A 95 0.04 -0.46 -10.84
C THR A 95 0.41 -1.55 -9.84
N LEU A 96 1.56 -1.38 -9.18
CA LEU A 96 1.98 -2.28 -8.11
C LEU A 96 1.00 -2.28 -6.93
N LEU A 97 0.34 -1.13 -6.69
CA LEU A 97 -0.70 -1.00 -5.67
C LEU A 97 -1.91 -1.90 -5.98
N ASP A 98 -2.34 -1.94 -7.24
CA ASP A 98 -3.47 -2.77 -7.67
C ASP A 98 -3.16 -4.26 -7.44
N VAL A 99 -1.92 -4.68 -7.73
CA VAL A 99 -1.49 -6.07 -7.55
C VAL A 99 -1.45 -6.47 -6.08
N ILE A 100 -0.90 -5.65 -5.19
CA ILE A 100 -0.87 -5.97 -3.75
C ILE A 100 -2.24 -5.86 -3.08
N THR A 101 -3.15 -5.06 -3.63
CA THR A 101 -4.56 -5.02 -3.22
C THR A 101 -5.27 -6.30 -3.64
N ALA A 102 -5.00 -6.78 -4.87
CA ALA A 102 -5.57 -8.02 -5.37
C ALA A 102 -5.05 -9.27 -4.63
N LEU A 103 -3.85 -9.21 -4.04
CA LEU A 103 -3.26 -10.31 -3.26
C LEU A 103 -4.09 -10.64 -2.00
N TYR A 104 -4.66 -9.63 -1.34
CA TYR A 104 -5.52 -9.78 -0.16
C TYR A 104 -6.75 -8.86 -0.29
N PRO A 105 -7.77 -9.25 -1.07
CA PRO A 105 -8.94 -8.40 -1.31
C PRO A 105 -9.76 -8.13 -0.04
N ASP A 106 -9.67 -9.02 0.95
CA ASP A 106 -10.41 -8.93 2.21
C ASP A 106 -9.66 -8.13 3.30
N GLU A 107 -8.40 -7.75 3.07
CA GLU A 107 -7.60 -6.98 4.02
C GLU A 107 -7.36 -5.56 3.51
N PRO A 108 -8.04 -4.54 4.07
CA PRO A 108 -7.82 -3.16 3.66
C PRO A 108 -6.36 -2.75 3.88
N LEU A 109 -5.77 -2.10 2.87
CA LEU A 109 -4.42 -1.54 2.93
C LEU A 109 -4.41 -0.28 3.80
N GLU A 110 -4.60 -0.43 5.11
CA GLU A 110 -4.38 0.66 6.05
C GLU A 110 -2.87 0.86 6.25
N THR A 111 -2.35 1.95 5.72
CA THR A 111 -0.93 2.25 5.86
C THR A 111 -0.64 2.77 7.28
N ARG A 112 0.55 2.50 7.81
CA ARG A 112 0.98 3.04 9.13
C ARG A 112 0.91 4.57 9.21
N PRO A 113 1.22 5.35 8.16
CA PRO A 113 1.01 6.80 8.14
C PRO A 113 -0.47 7.18 8.27
N GLU A 114 -1.39 6.51 7.58
CA GLU A 114 -2.83 6.76 7.70
C GLU A 114 -3.33 6.42 9.10
N ARG A 115 -2.88 5.29 9.67
CA ARG A 115 -3.16 4.95 11.07
C ARG A 115 -2.63 6.01 12.05
N ARG A 116 -1.45 6.56 11.79
CA ARG A 116 -0.87 7.63 12.62
C ARG A 116 -1.67 8.93 12.51
N VAL A 117 -2.12 9.31 11.31
CA VAL A 117 -2.98 10.48 11.09
C VAL A 117 -4.33 10.29 11.78
N ALA A 118 -4.95 9.11 11.63
CA ALA A 118 -6.20 8.77 12.30
C ALA A 118 -6.04 8.81 13.83
N HIS A 119 -4.91 8.32 14.35
CA HIS A 119 -4.63 8.36 15.78
C HIS A 119 -4.40 9.78 16.31
N VAL A 120 -3.66 10.62 15.57
CA VAL A 120 -3.46 12.04 15.92
C VAL A 120 -4.79 12.79 15.88
N ARG A 121 -5.62 12.53 14.86
CA ARG A 121 -6.96 13.12 14.72
C ARG A 121 -7.88 12.71 15.86
N HIS A 122 -7.89 11.43 16.22
CA HIS A 122 -8.64 10.95 17.38
C HIS A 122 -8.17 11.62 18.68
N GLN A 123 -6.87 11.81 18.88
CA GLN A 123 -6.35 12.53 20.04
C GLN A 123 -6.72 14.03 20.04
N SER A 124 -6.71 14.69 18.88
CA SER A 124 -7.13 16.09 18.78
C SER A 124 -8.61 16.26 19.06
N ASP A 125 -9.45 15.39 18.50
CA ASP A 125 -10.90 15.43 18.66
C ASP A 125 -11.28 15.16 20.13
N PHE A 126 -10.62 14.19 20.77
CA PHE A 126 -10.78 13.92 22.20
C PHE A 126 -10.38 15.12 23.07
N ARG A 127 -9.26 15.79 22.77
CA ARG A 127 -8.81 16.99 23.50
C ARG A 127 -9.76 18.16 23.31
N GLN A 128 -10.28 18.37 22.11
CA GLN A 128 -11.27 19.41 21.83
C GLN A 128 -12.57 19.15 22.59
N ALA A 129 -13.03 17.89 22.64
CA ALA A 129 -14.21 17.52 23.42
C ALA A 129 -14.01 17.79 24.92
N LEU A 130 -12.86 17.43 25.48
CA LEU A 130 -12.54 17.74 26.88
C LEU A 130 -12.49 19.24 27.16
N PHE A 131 -11.89 20.03 26.25
CA PHE A 131 -11.82 21.47 26.40
C PHE A 131 -13.21 22.11 26.36
N ALA A 132 -14.07 21.70 25.42
CA ALA A 132 -15.45 22.17 25.32
C ALA A 132 -16.28 21.85 26.56
N ILE A 133 -16.10 20.66 27.14
CA ILE A 133 -16.74 20.28 28.40
C ILE A 133 -16.23 21.18 29.53
N ALA A 134 -14.91 21.35 29.66
CA ALA A 134 -14.31 22.18 30.71
C ALA A 134 -14.73 23.66 30.62
N SER A 135 -14.82 24.23 29.42
CA SER A 135 -15.29 25.60 29.21
C SER A 135 -16.78 25.75 29.54
N ALA A 136 -17.61 24.76 29.18
CA ALA A 136 -19.02 24.76 29.55
C ALA A 136 -19.24 24.68 31.08
N PHE A 137 -18.35 24.00 31.81
CA PHE A 137 -18.36 24.02 33.28
C PHE A 137 -17.86 25.35 33.86
N ALA A 138 -16.84 25.97 33.27
CA ALA A 138 -16.34 27.28 33.69
C ALA A 138 -17.39 28.39 33.53
N GLU A 139 -18.14 28.39 32.42
CA GLU A 139 -19.26 29.31 32.19
C GLU A 139 -20.45 29.04 33.12
N ASN A 140 -20.68 27.77 33.49
CA ASN A 140 -21.70 27.38 34.47
C ASN A 140 -21.23 27.45 35.93
N THR A 141 -20.01 27.93 36.19
CA THR A 141 -19.52 28.14 37.54
C THR A 141 -20.16 29.41 38.11
N ARG A 142 -21.44 29.28 38.49
CA ARG A 142 -22.15 30.20 39.41
C ARG A 142 -21.55 30.21 40.83
N ALA A 143 -20.41 29.56 41.05
CA ALA A 143 -19.71 29.52 42.34
C ALA A 143 -18.95 30.82 42.67
N GLN A 144 -19.06 31.87 41.84
CA GLN A 144 -18.47 33.20 42.12
C GLN A 144 -19.46 34.21 42.75
N HIS A 145 -20.73 33.83 42.98
CA HIS A 145 -21.75 34.75 43.52
C HIS A 145 -22.04 34.57 45.03
N TRP A 146 -21.22 33.84 45.78
CA TRP A 146 -21.38 33.62 47.24
C TRP A 146 -20.17 34.11 48.05
N LEU A 147 -19.66 35.30 47.74
CA LEU A 147 -18.80 36.09 48.63
C LEU A 147 -19.38 37.49 48.76
#